data_AF-A0A7D4A160-F1
#
_entry.id   AF-A0A7D4A160-F1
#
_cell.length_a   1.000
_cell.length_b   1.000
_cell.length_c   1.000
_cell.angle_alpha   90.00
_cell.angle_beta   90.00
_cell.angle_gamma   90.00
#
_symmetry.space_group_name_H-M   'P 1'
#
loop_
_entity.id
_entity.type
_entity.pdbx_description
1 polymer ?
#
loop_
_entity_poly.entity_id
_entity_poly.type
_entity_poly.pdbx_seq_one_letter_code
_entity_poly.pdbx_strand_id
1 'polypeptide(L)'
;MTGADDTVLVWDLSDDEPGTMVAFDEPDEDDLVDLVDLVGEEEAERLDRRLAAVAAVGLSGVAGRESVLAATGGALLFGDPDTGLWDETLVLPGGPTGHLDASVAGGRAVAVTGAEDCTVCLVDLERRDLVIAPFRAHEGEIIGVRVLELDGRPAALTDKINPLWAIGQKAGQPAARCCRFGAHGCRCVAGAPTMGNMKLTTMTQITVDGVMQGNGHATPEELASGFTRDGWALGAFADDTGEMISATYQRADAFLFGRRTYEMFAETWGTRPEMQAHPIGVALNGAQKYVASNSLQQPLWGPVTLLSGDATAAIRELKESSSGEIQVHGSATLIRSLLAAGLVDELTLLVVPVLLGQGMRLFPDDGPDIALEVISSHTDARGVGVHVYRPVGQPEYHPARPT
;
A
#
# COMPACT_ATOMS: atom_id res chain seq x y z
N MET A 1 -20.80 -7.37 8.75
CA MET A 1 -21.26 -6.32 7.81
C MET A 1 -20.37 -5.10 7.99
N THR A 2 -19.26 -5.02 7.26
CA THR A 2 -18.28 -3.91 7.16
C THR A 2 -17.10 -4.50 6.37
N GLY A 3 -16.68 -4.07 5.18
CA GLY A 3 -16.53 -2.68 4.73
C GLY A 3 -15.24 -2.14 5.34
N ALA A 4 -14.08 -2.55 4.82
CA ALA A 4 -12.80 -1.94 5.19
C ALA A 4 -12.54 -0.82 4.18
N ASP A 5 -13.09 0.33 4.55
CA ASP A 5 -13.12 1.57 3.82
C ASP A 5 -11.71 2.16 3.61
N ASP A 6 -11.54 2.85 2.49
CA ASP A 6 -10.48 3.81 2.23
C ASP A 6 -10.27 4.67 3.48
N THR A 7 -9.08 4.61 4.08
CA THR A 7 -8.85 5.27 5.36
C THR A 7 -8.50 6.73 5.12
N VAL A 8 -9.55 7.48 4.89
CA VAL A 8 -9.56 8.92 4.87
C VAL A 8 -9.51 9.41 6.33
N LEU A 9 -8.35 9.91 6.76
CA LEU A 9 -8.22 10.49 8.10
C LEU A 9 -8.81 11.90 8.09
N VAL A 10 -9.90 12.06 8.83
CA VAL A 10 -10.58 13.33 9.08
C VAL A 10 -10.22 13.83 10.47
N TRP A 11 -9.76 15.07 10.55
CA TRP A 11 -9.36 15.69 11.81
C TRP A 11 -10.30 16.85 12.16
N ASP A 12 -10.94 16.84 13.32
CA ASP A 12 -11.67 18.01 13.83
C ASP A 12 -10.68 19.00 14.45
N LEU A 13 -10.63 20.21 13.90
CA LEU A 13 -9.65 21.23 14.26
C LEU A 13 -10.12 22.15 15.41
N SER A 14 -11.20 21.80 16.12
CA SER A 14 -11.75 22.58 17.23
C SER A 14 -11.29 22.19 18.64
N ASP A 15 -10.57 21.06 18.82
CA ASP A 15 -10.07 20.55 20.11
C ASP A 15 -8.61 20.01 20.02
N ASP A 16 -7.83 20.11 21.12
CA ASP A 16 -6.42 19.68 21.23
C ASP A 16 -6.20 18.14 21.34
N GLU A 17 -7.23 17.31 21.13
CA GLU A 17 -7.17 15.83 21.19
C GLU A 17 -8.10 15.19 20.13
N PRO A 18 -7.67 14.16 19.38
CA PRO A 18 -8.43 13.62 18.25
C PRO A 18 -9.60 12.72 18.66
N GLY A 19 -10.80 13.01 18.16
CA GLY A 19 -12.03 12.19 18.28
C GLY A 19 -12.44 11.54 16.94
N THR A 20 -13.21 10.44 17.02
CA THR A 20 -13.61 9.58 15.88
C THR A 20 -15.05 9.88 15.40
N MET A 21 -15.28 10.01 14.08
CA MET A 21 -16.62 9.87 13.47
C MET A 21 -16.55 9.49 11.95
N VAL A 22 -17.68 9.00 11.41
CA VAL A 22 -17.87 8.11 10.24
C VAL A 22 -17.83 8.80 8.85
N ALA A 23 -17.47 8.01 7.83
CA ALA A 23 -17.27 8.30 6.41
C ALA A 23 -18.49 8.83 5.62
N PHE A 24 -18.20 9.57 4.53
CA PHE A 24 -19.10 9.92 3.43
C PHE A 24 -18.41 9.66 2.08
N ASP A 25 -19.21 9.35 1.04
CA ASP A 25 -18.81 9.04 -0.34
C ASP A 25 -18.02 10.18 -1.04
N GLU A 26 -17.14 9.80 -1.97
CA GLU A 26 -16.24 10.65 -2.78
C GLU A 26 -16.97 11.63 -3.74
N PRO A 27 -16.39 12.82 -4.04
CA PRO A 27 -16.76 13.62 -5.20
C PRO A 27 -15.83 13.36 -6.42
N ASP A 28 -16.42 13.48 -7.62
CA ASP A 28 -15.85 13.22 -8.96
C ASP A 28 -14.56 14.00 -9.32
N GLU A 29 -13.69 13.35 -10.12
CA GLU A 29 -12.43 13.84 -10.70
C GLU A 29 -12.62 14.70 -11.97
N ASP A 30 -13.06 15.94 -11.86
CA ASP A 30 -12.91 16.92 -12.94
C ASP A 30 -12.66 18.31 -12.32
N ASP A 31 -11.39 18.68 -12.09
CA ASP A 31 -10.93 20.08 -12.03
C ASP A 31 -9.40 20.16 -11.76
N LEU A 32 -8.58 19.94 -12.79
CA LEU A 32 -7.14 20.29 -12.77
C LEU A 32 -6.70 20.79 -14.16
N VAL A 33 -6.91 22.08 -14.44
CA VAL A 33 -6.32 22.76 -15.59
C VAL A 33 -5.85 24.19 -15.22
N ASP A 34 -4.57 24.42 -15.52
CA ASP A 34 -3.83 25.67 -15.78
C ASP A 34 -3.35 26.60 -14.63
N LEU A 35 -2.11 26.35 -14.17
CA LEU A 35 -1.30 27.28 -13.35
C LEU A 35 -0.38 28.22 -14.18
N VAL A 36 -0.24 27.98 -15.48
CA VAL A 36 0.73 28.72 -16.33
C VAL A 36 0.24 30.14 -16.68
N ASP A 37 -1.07 30.41 -16.59
CA ASP A 37 -1.65 31.71 -16.92
C ASP A 37 -1.57 32.77 -15.78
N LEU A 38 -1.10 32.40 -14.58
CA LEU A 38 -1.18 33.27 -13.40
C LEU A 38 0.07 34.09 -13.04
N VAL A 39 1.27 33.75 -13.54
CA VAL A 39 2.53 34.31 -12.96
C VAL A 39 3.41 35.09 -13.95
N GLY A 40 3.17 35.01 -15.25
CA GLY A 40 3.95 35.75 -16.27
C GLY A 40 5.41 35.29 -16.40
N GLU A 41 5.92 35.26 -17.63
CA GLU A 41 7.23 34.66 -17.96
C GLU A 41 8.44 35.35 -17.27
N GLU A 42 8.35 36.66 -17.00
CA GLU A 42 9.47 37.45 -16.45
C GLU A 42 9.72 37.18 -14.95
N GLU A 43 8.70 36.74 -14.21
CA GLU A 43 8.80 36.50 -12.76
C GLU A 43 9.16 35.04 -12.45
N ALA A 44 8.81 34.11 -13.34
CA ALA A 44 9.31 32.73 -13.34
C ALA A 44 10.85 32.68 -13.41
N GLU A 45 11.49 33.56 -14.21
CA GLU A 45 12.96 33.65 -14.30
C GLU A 45 13.62 34.25 -13.04
N ARG A 46 12.90 35.07 -12.26
CA ARG A 46 13.44 35.66 -11.03
C ARG A 46 13.31 34.72 -9.82
N LEU A 47 12.32 33.83 -9.83
CA LEU A 47 12.08 32.77 -8.84
C LEU A 47 13.09 31.60 -8.93
N ASP A 48 13.76 31.43 -10.07
CA ASP A 48 14.65 30.32 -10.45
C ASP A 48 15.91 30.12 -9.56
N ARG A 49 16.26 31.06 -8.67
CA ARG A 49 17.49 30.94 -7.84
C ARG A 49 17.28 30.57 -6.38
N ARG A 50 16.04 30.44 -5.89
CA ARG A 50 15.77 30.05 -4.49
C ARG A 50 14.76 28.92 -4.33
N LEU A 51 14.10 28.49 -5.40
CA LEU A 51 13.13 27.40 -5.40
C LEU A 51 13.79 26.13 -5.94
N ALA A 52 14.01 25.15 -5.07
CA ALA A 52 13.87 23.77 -5.53
C ALA A 52 12.38 23.61 -5.90
N ALA A 53 12.09 23.06 -7.09
CA ALA A 53 10.79 22.89 -7.73
C ALA A 53 9.55 23.15 -6.83
N VAL A 54 8.68 24.08 -7.24
CA VAL A 54 7.35 24.24 -6.61
C VAL A 54 6.60 22.92 -6.80
N ALA A 55 6.23 22.29 -5.69
CA ALA A 55 5.65 20.94 -5.69
C ALA A 55 4.12 20.97 -5.67
N ALA A 56 3.52 22.00 -5.03
CA ALA A 56 2.08 22.20 -5.00
C ALA A 56 1.72 23.68 -4.78
N VAL A 57 0.55 24.08 -5.26
CA VAL A 57 0.00 25.44 -5.14
C VAL A 57 -1.45 25.38 -4.64
N GLY A 58 -1.83 26.32 -3.77
CA GLY A 58 -3.19 26.45 -3.23
C GLY A 58 -3.65 27.90 -3.19
N LEU A 59 -4.97 28.12 -3.16
CA LEU A 59 -5.58 29.45 -3.09
C LEU A 59 -6.49 29.51 -1.86
N SER A 60 -6.39 30.57 -1.05
CA SER A 60 -7.32 30.79 0.06
C SER A 60 -7.52 32.27 0.36
N GLY A 61 -8.72 32.61 0.83
CA GLY A 61 -9.07 33.96 1.26
C GLY A 61 -8.63 34.21 2.70
N VAL A 62 -7.58 34.99 2.91
CA VAL A 62 -7.05 35.36 4.23
C VAL A 62 -7.57 36.76 4.59
N ALA A 63 -8.32 36.90 5.70
CA ALA A 63 -8.88 38.18 6.14
C ALA A 63 -9.64 39.00 5.06
N GLY A 64 -10.29 38.32 4.11
CA GLY A 64 -11.03 38.96 3.00
C GLY A 64 -10.18 39.39 1.80
N ARG A 65 -8.94 38.90 1.69
CA ARG A 65 -8.06 39.03 0.50
C ARG A 65 -7.63 37.66 0.01
N GLU A 66 -7.62 37.45 -1.30
CA GLU A 66 -7.10 36.21 -1.88
C GLU A 66 -5.59 36.13 -1.67
N SER A 67 -5.08 34.94 -1.37
CA SER A 67 -3.65 34.66 -1.21
C SER A 67 -3.30 33.37 -1.94
N VAL A 68 -2.19 33.40 -2.67
CA VAL A 68 -1.60 32.24 -3.34
C VAL A 68 -0.59 31.61 -2.39
N LEU A 69 -0.58 30.29 -2.30
CA LEU A 69 0.37 29.54 -1.49
C LEU A 69 1.19 28.62 -2.37
N ALA A 70 2.50 28.57 -2.17
CA ALA A 70 3.37 27.63 -2.88
C ALA A 70 4.21 26.81 -1.89
N ALA A 71 4.16 25.49 -2.02
CA ALA A 71 5.01 24.57 -1.28
C ALA A 71 6.30 24.28 -2.08
N THR A 72 7.45 24.42 -1.43
CA THR A 72 8.77 24.23 -2.04
C THR A 72 9.72 23.60 -1.03
N GLY A 73 10.19 22.37 -1.30
CA GLY A 73 10.99 21.63 -0.33
C GLY A 73 10.28 21.60 1.04
N GLY A 74 10.91 22.07 2.10
CA GLY A 74 10.31 22.14 3.45
C GLY A 74 9.72 23.50 3.81
N ALA A 75 9.15 24.25 2.87
CA ALA A 75 8.71 25.62 3.11
C ALA A 75 7.40 25.97 2.39
N LEU A 76 6.63 26.86 3.02
CA LEU A 76 5.42 27.47 2.48
C LEU A 76 5.68 28.94 2.19
N LEU A 77 5.38 29.36 0.96
CA LEU A 77 5.45 30.74 0.50
C LEU A 77 4.05 31.32 0.34
N PHE A 78 3.93 32.61 0.61
CA PHE A 78 2.67 33.36 0.54
C PHE A 78 2.79 34.40 -0.56
N GLY A 79 1.88 34.42 -1.52
CA GLY A 79 1.83 35.34 -2.63
C GLY A 79 0.55 36.16 -2.62
N ASP A 80 0.66 37.44 -2.98
CA ASP A 80 -0.48 38.33 -3.19
C ASP A 80 -0.84 38.32 -4.68
N PRO A 81 -2.02 37.80 -5.08
CA PRO A 81 -2.40 37.65 -6.48
C PRO A 81 -2.70 38.99 -7.17
N ASP A 82 -3.05 40.04 -6.41
CA ASP A 82 -3.34 41.36 -6.96
C ASP A 82 -2.07 42.12 -7.34
N THR A 83 -0.96 41.84 -6.64
CA THR A 83 0.31 42.54 -6.79
C THR A 83 1.43 41.69 -7.41
N GLY A 84 1.28 40.36 -7.45
CA GLY A 84 2.31 39.41 -7.88
C GLY A 84 3.45 39.24 -6.88
N LEU A 85 3.41 39.92 -5.74
CA LEU A 85 4.50 39.91 -4.76
C LEU A 85 4.42 38.68 -3.84
N TRP A 86 5.57 38.03 -3.65
CA TRP A 86 5.73 36.94 -2.70
C TRP A 86 6.35 37.43 -1.39
N ASP A 87 5.77 36.98 -0.29
CA ASP A 87 5.98 37.42 1.08
C ASP A 87 6.83 36.41 1.89
N GLU A 88 6.95 36.61 3.20
CA GLU A 88 7.79 35.79 4.09
C GLU A 88 7.55 34.27 4.01
N THR A 89 8.65 33.51 4.01
CA THR A 89 8.64 32.04 4.01
C THR A 89 8.38 31.46 5.39
N LEU A 90 7.38 30.58 5.52
CA LEU A 90 7.21 29.75 6.69
C LEU A 90 7.96 28.42 6.49
N VAL A 91 8.95 28.14 7.34
CA VAL A 91 9.64 26.85 7.34
C VAL A 91 8.75 25.81 7.99
N LEU A 92 8.43 24.76 7.23
CA LEU A 92 7.64 23.63 7.69
C LEU A 92 8.56 22.56 8.30
N PRO A 93 8.20 21.98 9.45
CA PRO A 93 8.88 20.81 9.97
C PRO A 93 8.59 19.58 9.10
N GLY A 94 9.57 18.68 8.99
CA GLY A 94 9.46 17.45 8.19
C GLY A 94 10.33 17.46 6.94
N GLY A 95 10.03 16.55 6.03
CA GLY A 95 10.69 16.41 4.72
C GLY A 95 10.15 17.38 3.67
N PRO A 96 10.53 17.20 2.39
CA PRO A 96 9.96 17.95 1.29
C PRO A 96 8.44 17.82 1.23
N THR A 97 7.74 18.92 1.02
CA THR A 97 6.29 19.04 0.92
C THR A 97 5.87 18.83 -0.53
N GLY A 98 5.16 17.74 -0.79
CA GLY A 98 4.66 17.39 -2.12
C GLY A 98 3.22 17.84 -2.37
N HIS A 99 2.44 18.05 -1.30
CA HIS A 99 1.00 18.32 -1.40
C HIS A 99 0.56 19.46 -0.49
N LEU A 100 -0.39 20.26 -0.96
CA LEU A 100 -0.92 21.43 -0.30
C LEU A 100 -2.40 21.59 -0.66
N ASP A 101 -3.21 21.91 0.33
CA ASP A 101 -4.55 22.47 0.12
C ASP A 101 -4.82 23.57 1.13
N ALA A 102 -5.65 24.55 0.75
CA ALA A 102 -5.92 25.72 1.56
C ALA A 102 -7.37 26.16 1.40
N SER A 103 -8.00 26.54 2.50
CA SER A 103 -9.39 26.98 2.49
C SER A 103 -9.71 27.86 3.71
N VAL A 104 -10.91 28.43 3.73
CA VAL A 104 -11.47 29.08 4.92
C VAL A 104 -12.41 28.09 5.58
N ALA A 105 -12.06 27.66 6.79
CA ALA A 105 -12.82 26.66 7.52
C ALA A 105 -13.07 27.14 8.96
N GLY A 106 -14.32 27.09 9.42
CA GLY A 106 -14.72 27.66 10.72
C GLY A 106 -14.46 29.17 10.84
N GLY A 107 -14.44 29.90 9.72
CA GLY A 107 -14.16 31.35 9.68
C GLY A 107 -12.67 31.72 9.82
N ARG A 108 -11.76 30.75 9.73
CA ARG A 108 -10.30 30.95 9.80
C ARG A 108 -9.67 30.45 8.50
N ALA A 109 -8.74 31.22 7.95
CA ALA A 109 -7.98 30.81 6.78
C ALA A 109 -6.85 29.84 7.19
N VAL A 110 -6.90 28.62 6.67
CA VAL A 110 -5.96 27.54 7.03
C VAL A 110 -5.41 26.85 5.79
N ALA A 111 -4.22 26.27 5.93
CA ALA A 111 -3.65 25.36 4.94
C ALA A 111 -3.17 24.06 5.58
N VAL A 112 -3.30 22.97 4.85
CA VAL A 112 -2.79 21.65 5.20
C VAL A 112 -1.71 21.27 4.20
N THR A 113 -0.57 20.82 4.70
CA THR A 113 0.54 20.38 3.86
C THR A 113 0.89 18.92 4.14
N GLY A 114 1.22 18.18 3.09
CA GLY A 114 1.71 16.81 3.17
C GLY A 114 3.16 16.70 2.68
N ALA A 115 4.03 16.16 3.53
CA ALA A 115 5.43 15.91 3.21
C ALA A 115 5.72 14.45 2.87
N GLU A 116 6.80 14.25 2.09
CA GLU A 116 7.26 12.94 1.66
C GLU A 116 7.60 12.02 2.85
N ASP A 117 8.06 12.60 3.95
CA ASP A 117 8.42 11.87 5.17
C ASP A 117 7.22 11.59 6.09
N CYS A 118 6.00 11.65 5.55
CA CYS A 118 4.72 11.43 6.24
C CYS A 118 4.29 12.55 7.20
N THR A 119 4.99 13.69 7.20
CA THR A 119 4.65 14.81 8.09
C THR A 119 3.48 15.61 7.52
N VAL A 120 2.44 15.78 8.33
CA VAL A 120 1.34 16.71 8.06
C VAL A 120 1.53 17.97 8.91
N CYS A 121 1.43 19.13 8.27
CA CYS A 121 1.38 20.41 8.97
C CYS A 121 0.05 21.09 8.71
N LEU A 122 -0.51 21.70 9.75
CA LEU A 122 -1.66 22.59 9.66
C LEU A 122 -1.18 24.00 9.99
N VAL A 123 -1.39 24.92 9.07
CA VAL A 123 -0.88 26.29 9.11
C VAL A 123 -2.06 27.26 9.20
N ASP A 124 -1.99 28.21 10.13
CA ASP A 124 -2.84 29.39 10.13
C ASP A 124 -2.27 30.40 9.15
N LEU A 125 -3.06 30.79 8.16
CA LEU A 125 -2.60 31.69 7.10
C LEU A 125 -2.58 33.16 7.52
N GLU A 126 -3.39 33.57 8.50
CA GLU A 126 -3.39 34.91 9.07
C GLU A 126 -2.20 35.12 10.02
N ARG A 127 -1.94 34.12 10.89
CA ARG A 127 -0.85 34.17 11.88
C ARG A 127 0.50 33.72 11.33
N ARG A 128 0.49 32.98 10.21
CA ARG A 128 1.67 32.35 9.59
C ARG A 128 2.44 31.46 10.55
N ASP A 129 1.71 30.71 11.38
CA ASP A 129 2.26 29.74 12.33
C ASP A 129 1.53 28.40 12.24
N LEU A 130 2.13 27.37 12.85
CA LEU A 130 1.49 26.07 12.96
C LEU A 130 0.33 26.15 13.95
N VAL A 131 -0.85 25.69 13.53
CA VAL A 131 -2.04 25.63 14.39
C VAL A 131 -1.84 24.61 15.50
N ILE A 132 -1.25 23.46 15.16
CA ILE A 132 -0.91 22.36 16.06
C ILE A 132 0.50 21.85 15.78
N ALA A 133 1.06 21.10 16.74
CA ALA A 133 2.33 20.43 16.52
C ALA A 133 2.24 19.50 15.29
N PRO A 134 3.30 19.45 14.46
CA PRO A 134 3.31 18.59 13.28
C PRO A 134 3.14 17.14 13.70
N PHE A 135 2.42 16.38 12.90
CA PHE A 135 2.11 15.00 13.22
C PHE A 135 2.35 14.11 12.01
N ARG A 136 2.68 12.86 12.31
CA ARG A 136 2.77 11.81 11.28
C ARG A 136 1.42 11.14 11.21
N ALA A 137 0.65 11.49 10.18
CA ALA A 137 -0.67 10.90 9.94
C ALA A 137 -0.56 9.53 9.29
N HIS A 138 0.53 9.29 8.56
CA HIS A 138 0.72 8.12 7.71
C HIS A 138 2.06 7.41 7.98
N GLU A 139 2.13 6.13 7.61
CA GLU A 139 3.37 5.33 7.60
C GLU A 139 4.05 5.31 6.21
N GLY A 140 3.60 6.15 5.28
CA GLY A 140 4.22 6.32 3.96
C GLY A 140 3.95 7.72 3.39
N GLU A 141 4.45 7.98 2.19
CA GLU A 141 4.36 9.29 1.53
C GLU A 141 2.91 9.77 1.49
N ILE A 142 2.70 11.06 1.78
CA ILE A 142 1.39 11.68 1.63
C ILE A 142 1.25 12.02 0.16
N ILE A 143 0.18 11.53 -0.47
CA ILE A 143 -0.08 11.73 -1.91
C ILE A 143 -1.27 12.66 -2.18
N GLY A 144 -1.98 13.09 -1.12
CA GLY A 144 -3.11 13.99 -1.21
C GLY A 144 -3.48 14.61 0.13
N VAL A 145 -3.85 15.88 0.12
CA VAL A 145 -4.39 16.61 1.28
C VAL A 145 -5.57 17.47 0.84
N ARG A 146 -6.61 17.58 1.67
CA ARG A 146 -7.73 18.50 1.46
C ARG A 146 -8.18 19.19 2.75
N VAL A 147 -8.69 20.40 2.65
CA VAL A 147 -9.35 21.13 3.74
C VAL A 147 -10.84 21.16 3.46
N LEU A 148 -11.65 20.74 4.42
CA LEU A 148 -13.11 20.75 4.33
C LEU A 148 -13.76 21.18 5.65
N GLU A 149 -15.07 21.33 5.64
CA GLU A 149 -15.87 21.62 6.84
C GLU A 149 -16.84 20.47 7.10
N LEU A 150 -16.79 19.93 8.32
CA LEU A 150 -17.66 18.83 8.77
C LEU A 150 -18.45 19.27 9.99
N ASP A 151 -19.78 19.22 9.90
CA ASP A 151 -20.70 19.65 10.96
C ASP A 151 -20.42 21.07 11.51
N GLY A 152 -19.97 21.98 10.64
CA GLY A 152 -19.62 23.36 11.00
C GLY A 152 -18.24 23.50 11.66
N ARG A 153 -17.39 22.48 11.55
CA ARG A 153 -16.05 22.43 12.12
C ARG A 153 -14.99 22.24 11.03
N PRO A 154 -13.84 22.94 11.13
CA PRO A 154 -12.76 22.79 10.17
C PRO A 154 -12.15 21.39 10.25
N ALA A 155 -11.89 20.76 9.09
CA ALA A 155 -11.27 19.45 9.02
C ALA A 155 -10.24 19.30 7.91
N ALA A 156 -9.23 18.48 8.17
CA ALA A 156 -8.19 18.10 7.21
C ALA A 156 -8.39 16.65 6.77
N LEU A 157 -8.40 16.44 5.45
CA LEU A 157 -8.32 15.16 4.78
C LEU A 157 -6.88 14.87 4.40
N THR A 158 -6.42 13.64 4.60
CA THR A 158 -5.11 13.21 4.09
C THR A 158 -5.25 11.81 3.53
N ASP A 159 -4.77 11.60 2.30
CA ASP A 159 -4.84 10.34 1.58
C ASP A 159 -3.46 9.68 1.45
N LYS A 160 -3.47 8.34 1.49
CA LYS A 160 -2.38 7.44 1.21
C LYS A 160 -2.91 6.22 0.45
N ILE A 161 -2.30 5.89 -0.69
CA ILE A 161 -2.47 4.56 -1.31
C ILE A 161 -1.63 3.53 -0.52
N ASN A 162 -2.33 2.63 0.21
CA ASN A 162 -1.94 1.38 0.88
C ASN A 162 -1.60 1.38 2.41
N PRO A 163 -1.95 0.28 3.14
CA PRO A 163 -2.74 0.33 4.39
C PRO A 163 -1.91 0.22 5.69
N LEU A 164 -2.42 0.70 6.85
CA LEU A 164 -2.90 -0.14 8.00
C LEU A 164 -3.20 0.62 9.34
N TRP A 165 -4.31 0.20 9.97
CA TRP A 165 -4.84 0.29 11.37
C TRP A 165 -5.42 1.60 11.97
N ALA A 166 -6.59 1.42 12.60
CA ALA A 166 -7.41 2.42 13.28
C ALA A 166 -6.84 2.94 14.63
N ILE A 167 -7.26 4.17 14.96
CA ILE A 167 -6.98 4.91 16.19
C ILE A 167 -7.68 4.29 17.40
N GLY A 168 -6.91 4.11 18.48
CA GLY A 168 -7.40 3.72 19.80
C GLY A 168 -6.28 3.49 20.83
N GLN A 169 -5.57 4.57 21.19
CA GLN A 169 -4.49 4.70 22.19
C GLN A 169 -3.05 4.38 21.78
N LYS A 170 -2.20 5.40 21.97
CA LYS A 170 -0.78 5.43 21.62
C LYS A 170 0.10 4.87 22.75
N ALA A 171 1.13 4.12 22.35
CA ALA A 171 2.38 3.81 23.05
C ALA A 171 2.33 3.37 24.52
N GLY A 172 2.61 2.09 24.76
CA GLY A 172 2.91 1.57 26.10
C GLY A 172 3.98 0.48 26.08
N GLN A 173 5.18 0.82 26.54
CA GLN A 173 6.05 -0.15 27.23
C GLN A 173 5.24 -0.94 28.26
N PRO A 174 5.60 -2.19 28.60
CA PRO A 174 4.83 -2.98 29.54
C PRO A 174 4.83 -2.30 30.91
N ALA A 175 3.66 -1.82 31.33
CA ALA A 175 3.44 -1.36 32.69
C ALA A 175 3.66 -2.55 33.63
N ALA A 176 4.82 -2.54 34.28
CA ALA A 176 4.99 -3.19 35.57
C ALA A 176 3.78 -2.84 36.44
N ARG A 177 3.14 -3.88 36.99
CA ARG A 177 2.09 -3.77 38.00
C ARG A 177 2.48 -2.73 39.05
N CYS A 178 1.71 -1.64 39.14
CA CYS A 178 1.68 -0.84 40.35
C CYS A 178 0.91 -1.62 41.42
N CYS A 179 1.58 -2.57 42.06
CA CYS A 179 1.20 -2.99 43.40
C CYS A 179 1.61 -1.89 44.38
N ARG A 180 0.68 -1.53 45.27
CA ARG A 180 0.83 -0.62 46.41
C ARG A 180 2.22 -0.68 47.06
N PHE A 181 2.64 0.48 47.58
CA PHE A 181 3.69 0.60 48.60
C PHE A 181 3.63 -0.54 49.62
N GLY A 182 4.71 -1.32 49.65
CA GLY A 182 5.07 -2.27 50.69
C GLY A 182 6.55 -2.55 50.52
N ALA A 183 7.35 -2.16 51.52
CA ALA A 183 8.79 -2.33 51.50
C ALA A 183 9.20 -3.80 51.28
N HIS A 184 10.39 -3.99 50.69
CA HIS A 184 11.20 -5.22 50.53
C HIS A 184 11.25 -5.74 49.08
N GLY A 185 12.46 -5.67 48.48
CA GLY A 185 12.68 -5.82 47.03
C GLY A 185 12.72 -7.25 46.49
N CYS A 186 12.85 -7.37 45.16
CA CYS A 186 13.37 -8.58 44.50
C CYS A 186 13.68 -8.39 42.99
N ARG A 187 14.56 -9.28 42.51
CA ARG A 187 15.38 -9.32 41.27
C ARG A 187 14.62 -9.41 39.93
N CYS A 188 15.28 -8.92 38.86
CA CYS A 188 14.96 -9.14 37.45
C CYS A 188 15.19 -10.61 37.01
N VAL A 189 14.26 -11.16 36.23
CA VAL A 189 14.42 -12.40 35.44
C VAL A 189 14.28 -12.03 33.96
N ALA A 190 15.17 -12.55 33.12
CA ALA A 190 15.30 -12.27 31.69
C ALA A 190 14.06 -12.65 30.86
N GLY A 191 13.89 -11.96 29.73
CA GLY A 191 12.68 -11.89 28.91
C GLY A 191 12.23 -13.16 28.19
N ALA A 192 10.92 -13.19 27.88
CA ALA A 192 10.29 -14.13 26.97
C ALA A 192 10.57 -13.75 25.50
N PRO A 193 10.62 -14.71 24.57
CA PRO A 193 10.85 -14.44 23.15
C PRO A 193 9.67 -13.67 22.53
N THR A 194 9.97 -12.69 21.69
CA THR A 194 9.01 -11.99 20.82
C THR A 194 8.45 -12.97 19.79
N MET A 195 7.14 -13.20 19.78
CA MET A 195 6.46 -13.91 18.69
C MET A 195 6.56 -13.06 17.41
N GLY A 196 6.99 -13.68 16.32
CA GLY A 196 7.06 -13.04 15.01
C GLY A 196 5.67 -12.86 14.39
N ASN A 197 5.48 -11.77 13.64
CA ASN A 197 4.27 -11.46 12.87
C ASN A 197 4.61 -11.43 11.36
N MET A 198 5.15 -12.52 10.83
CA MET A 198 5.45 -12.60 9.40
C MET A 198 4.18 -12.79 8.58
N LYS A 199 4.02 -11.97 7.54
CA LYS A 199 2.95 -12.04 6.56
C LYS A 199 3.31 -12.99 5.41
N LEU A 200 2.35 -13.79 4.98
CA LEU A 200 2.39 -14.59 3.77
C LEU A 200 1.39 -14.00 2.76
N THR A 201 1.92 -13.37 1.74
CA THR A 201 1.14 -12.67 0.72
C THR A 201 1.27 -13.40 -0.62
N THR A 202 0.21 -13.35 -1.42
CA THR A 202 0.18 -13.97 -2.74
C THR A 202 -0.15 -12.91 -3.77
N MET A 203 0.53 -12.94 -4.92
CA MET A 203 0.20 -12.09 -6.06
C MET A 203 0.23 -12.93 -7.34
N THR A 204 -0.89 -12.99 -8.04
CA THR A 204 -1.01 -13.82 -9.24
C THR A 204 -1.93 -13.22 -10.29
N GLN A 205 -1.70 -13.64 -11.53
CA GLN A 205 -2.49 -13.24 -12.69
C GLN A 205 -3.54 -14.31 -12.95
N ILE A 206 -4.75 -13.89 -13.26
CA ILE A 206 -5.89 -14.78 -13.46
C ILE A 206 -6.80 -14.26 -14.58
N THR A 207 -7.39 -15.16 -15.36
CA THR A 207 -8.44 -14.80 -16.33
C THR A 207 -9.79 -14.60 -15.63
N VAL A 208 -10.76 -14.01 -16.32
CA VAL A 208 -12.12 -13.80 -15.77
C VAL A 208 -12.79 -15.11 -15.36
N ASP A 209 -12.54 -16.20 -16.11
CA ASP A 209 -13.04 -17.55 -15.78
C ASP A 209 -12.11 -18.33 -14.84
N GLY A 210 -11.17 -17.64 -14.18
CA GLY A 210 -10.39 -18.15 -13.08
C GLY A 210 -9.13 -18.91 -13.47
N VAL A 211 -8.68 -18.90 -14.73
CA VAL A 211 -7.51 -19.67 -15.19
C VAL A 211 -6.21 -18.93 -14.84
N MET A 212 -5.25 -19.65 -14.26
CA MET A 212 -3.91 -19.13 -13.91
C MET A 212 -2.81 -19.75 -14.79
N GLN A 213 -3.06 -20.92 -15.39
CA GLN A 213 -2.10 -21.63 -16.22
C GLN A 213 -1.76 -20.87 -17.50
N GLY A 214 -0.47 -20.84 -17.88
CA GLY A 214 -0.04 -20.30 -19.17
C GLY A 214 -0.19 -18.78 -19.29
N ASN A 215 -0.06 -18.04 -18.19
CA ASN A 215 -0.05 -16.57 -18.23
C ASN A 215 1.10 -16.01 -19.07
N GLY A 216 2.28 -16.64 -18.99
CA GLY A 216 3.37 -16.50 -19.94
C GLY A 216 3.41 -17.65 -20.96
N HIS A 217 4.58 -17.91 -21.54
CA HIS A 217 4.75 -19.05 -22.43
C HIS A 217 4.60 -20.38 -21.69
N ALA A 218 3.85 -21.30 -22.28
CA ALA A 218 3.69 -22.65 -21.77
C ALA A 218 5.01 -23.43 -21.88
N THR A 219 5.25 -24.24 -20.85
CA THR A 219 6.33 -25.23 -20.88
C THR A 219 6.03 -26.36 -21.87
N PRO A 220 7.05 -27.10 -22.34
CA PRO A 220 6.83 -28.28 -23.18
C PRO A 220 5.92 -29.33 -22.54
N GLU A 221 5.95 -29.48 -21.20
CA GLU A 221 5.06 -30.38 -20.44
C GLU A 221 3.59 -29.92 -20.54
N GLU A 222 3.35 -28.61 -20.41
CA GLU A 222 2.01 -28.04 -20.55
C GLU A 222 1.47 -28.20 -21.97
N LEU A 223 2.29 -27.93 -22.98
CA LEU A 223 1.90 -28.17 -24.38
C LEU A 223 1.58 -29.65 -24.63
N ALA A 224 2.38 -30.57 -24.05
CA ALA A 224 2.14 -32.01 -24.15
C ALA A 224 0.85 -32.47 -23.43
N SER A 225 0.36 -31.72 -22.44
CA SER A 225 -0.94 -31.96 -21.79
C SER A 225 -2.15 -31.58 -22.65
N GLY A 226 -1.91 -31.01 -23.85
CA GLY A 226 -2.95 -30.52 -24.75
C GLY A 226 -3.40 -29.08 -24.45
N PHE A 227 -2.70 -28.36 -23.58
CA PHE A 227 -2.92 -26.94 -23.36
C PHE A 227 -2.37 -26.14 -24.54
N THR A 228 -3.19 -25.25 -25.13
CA THR A 228 -2.85 -24.52 -26.37
C THR A 228 -3.11 -23.02 -26.30
N ARG A 229 -3.48 -22.51 -25.12
CA ARG A 229 -3.92 -21.12 -24.91
C ARG A 229 -2.99 -20.38 -23.95
N ASP A 230 -1.69 -20.44 -24.20
CA ASP A 230 -0.67 -19.78 -23.39
C ASP A 230 -0.46 -18.31 -23.79
N GLY A 231 0.33 -17.58 -23.01
CA GLY A 231 0.73 -16.20 -23.27
C GLY A 231 -0.38 -15.16 -23.10
N TRP A 232 -1.51 -15.52 -22.48
CA TRP A 232 -2.68 -14.65 -22.41
C TRP A 232 -2.49 -13.40 -21.54
N ALA A 233 -1.45 -13.34 -20.68
CA ALA A 233 -1.13 -12.16 -19.89
C ALA A 233 0.04 -11.34 -20.46
N LEU A 234 0.67 -11.78 -21.55
CA LEU A 234 1.82 -11.08 -22.14
C LEU A 234 1.39 -9.71 -22.68
N GLY A 235 1.95 -8.64 -22.11
CA GLY A 235 1.63 -7.26 -22.49
C GLY A 235 0.28 -6.74 -22.00
N ALA A 236 -0.39 -7.48 -21.10
CA ALA A 236 -1.72 -7.12 -20.62
C ALA A 236 -1.75 -5.86 -19.73
N PHE A 237 -0.69 -5.62 -18.97
CA PHE A 237 -0.65 -4.59 -17.92
C PHE A 237 -0.26 -3.21 -18.44
N ALA A 238 -0.92 -2.17 -17.97
CA ALA A 238 -0.41 -0.80 -18.07
C ALA A 238 0.89 -0.63 -17.26
N ASP A 239 1.60 0.47 -17.52
CA ASP A 239 2.95 0.68 -17.00
C ASP A 239 2.94 0.81 -15.46
N ASP A 240 1.95 1.51 -14.90
CA ASP A 240 1.67 1.65 -13.46
C ASP A 240 1.48 0.28 -12.76
N THR A 241 0.76 -0.63 -13.39
CA THR A 241 0.54 -1.99 -12.88
C THR A 241 1.84 -2.79 -12.96
N GLY A 242 2.65 -2.59 -14.00
CA GLY A 242 4.00 -3.16 -14.10
C GLY A 242 4.94 -2.68 -13.00
N GLU A 243 4.86 -1.40 -12.65
CA GLU A 243 5.60 -0.79 -11.53
C GLU A 243 5.14 -1.34 -10.18
N MET A 244 3.82 -1.45 -9.96
CA MET A 244 3.23 -2.05 -8.76
C MET A 244 3.67 -3.52 -8.57
N ILE A 245 3.67 -4.30 -9.66
CA ILE A 245 4.19 -5.68 -9.64
C ILE A 245 5.66 -5.65 -9.21
N SER A 246 6.48 -4.78 -9.81
CA SER A 246 7.91 -4.70 -9.49
C SER A 246 8.14 -4.31 -8.03
N ALA A 247 7.42 -3.32 -7.51
CA ALA A 247 7.46 -2.90 -6.10
C ALA A 247 7.05 -4.03 -5.15
N THR A 248 6.05 -4.83 -5.55
CA THR A 248 5.59 -6.00 -4.79
C THR A 248 6.66 -7.09 -4.67
N TYR A 249 7.48 -7.30 -5.71
CA TYR A 249 8.64 -8.19 -5.59
C TYR A 249 9.75 -7.57 -4.73
N GLN A 250 9.99 -6.26 -4.84
CA GLN A 250 11.07 -5.58 -4.13
C GLN A 250 10.85 -5.47 -2.61
N ARG A 251 9.60 -5.43 -2.15
CA ARG A 251 9.27 -5.39 -0.71
C ARG A 251 9.39 -6.75 -0.01
N ALA A 252 9.53 -7.84 -0.75
CA ALA A 252 9.54 -9.19 -0.20
C ALA A 252 10.85 -9.49 0.55
N ASP A 253 10.74 -9.92 1.80
CA ASP A 253 11.89 -10.41 2.58
C ASP A 253 12.31 -11.82 2.12
N ALA A 254 11.32 -12.62 1.69
CA ALA A 254 11.55 -13.94 1.14
C ALA A 254 10.48 -14.34 0.12
N PHE A 255 10.78 -15.38 -0.66
CA PHE A 255 9.87 -15.96 -1.63
C PHE A 255 9.61 -17.42 -1.31
N LEU A 256 8.35 -17.86 -1.44
CA LEU A 256 7.97 -19.26 -1.32
C LEU A 256 7.57 -19.82 -2.68
N PHE A 257 8.19 -20.93 -3.06
CA PHE A 257 7.97 -21.61 -4.32
C PHE A 257 7.55 -23.06 -4.13
N GLY A 258 6.72 -23.55 -5.04
CA GLY A 258 6.65 -24.97 -5.35
C GLY A 258 7.82 -25.37 -6.27
N ARG A 259 8.22 -26.65 -6.25
CA ARG A 259 9.35 -27.16 -7.05
C ARG A 259 9.37 -26.68 -8.51
N ARG A 260 8.27 -26.91 -9.26
CA ARG A 260 8.23 -26.62 -10.71
C ARG A 260 8.44 -25.14 -11.01
N THR A 261 7.78 -24.26 -10.23
CA THR A 261 7.92 -22.82 -10.38
C THR A 261 9.33 -22.36 -10.03
N TYR A 262 9.94 -22.93 -8.98
CA TYR A 262 11.32 -22.65 -8.63
C TYR A 262 12.31 -23.02 -9.75
N GLU A 263 12.17 -24.21 -10.34
CA GLU A 263 13.02 -24.66 -11.46
C GLU A 263 12.88 -23.72 -12.67
N MET A 264 11.66 -23.36 -13.05
CA MET A 264 11.38 -22.40 -14.13
C MET A 264 11.98 -21.01 -13.84
N PHE A 265 11.85 -20.54 -12.61
CA PHE A 265 12.39 -19.23 -12.20
C PHE A 265 13.92 -19.25 -12.20
N ALA A 266 14.54 -20.34 -11.74
CA ALA A 266 15.99 -20.50 -11.78
C ALA A 266 16.53 -20.43 -13.22
N GLU A 267 15.85 -21.06 -14.19
CA GLU A 267 16.24 -21.06 -15.61
C GLU A 267 16.06 -19.71 -16.31
N THR A 268 15.30 -18.77 -15.73
CA THR A 268 15.00 -17.47 -16.32
C THR A 268 15.63 -16.34 -15.51
N TRP A 269 15.15 -16.13 -14.29
CA TRP A 269 15.59 -15.04 -13.40
C TRP A 269 16.96 -15.29 -12.79
N GLY A 270 17.38 -16.55 -12.68
CA GLY A 270 18.67 -16.94 -12.12
C GLY A 270 19.84 -16.95 -13.11
N THR A 271 19.58 -17.00 -14.41
CA THR A 271 20.62 -17.25 -15.44
C THR A 271 20.71 -16.19 -16.52
N ARG A 272 19.62 -15.49 -16.85
CA ARG A 272 19.58 -14.53 -17.97
C ARG A 272 20.00 -13.13 -17.49
N PRO A 273 21.08 -12.53 -18.04
CA PRO A 273 21.59 -11.25 -17.57
C PRO A 273 20.56 -10.11 -17.59
N GLU A 274 19.73 -10.05 -18.63
CA GLU A 274 18.67 -9.06 -18.77
C GLU A 274 17.59 -9.19 -17.69
N MET A 275 17.27 -10.45 -17.30
CA MET A 275 16.30 -10.72 -16.25
C MET A 275 16.90 -10.44 -14.88
N GLN A 276 18.19 -10.72 -14.67
CA GLN A 276 18.90 -10.41 -13.43
C GLN A 276 18.99 -8.89 -13.17
N ALA A 277 19.16 -8.10 -14.23
CA ALA A 277 19.21 -6.64 -14.14
C ALA A 277 17.82 -5.99 -13.95
N HIS A 278 16.74 -6.69 -14.29
CA HIS A 278 15.38 -6.22 -14.08
C HIS A 278 15.07 -6.07 -12.57
N PRO A 279 14.30 -5.05 -12.10
CA PRO A 279 13.98 -4.85 -10.68
C PRO A 279 13.48 -6.11 -9.95
N ILE A 280 12.55 -6.84 -10.58
CA ILE A 280 12.07 -8.15 -10.10
C ILE A 280 13.22 -9.15 -9.92
N GLY A 281 14.14 -9.23 -10.90
CA GLY A 281 15.29 -10.12 -10.83
C GLY A 281 16.25 -9.75 -9.72
N VAL A 282 16.51 -8.46 -9.49
CA VAL A 282 17.35 -7.99 -8.40
C VAL A 282 16.79 -8.48 -7.05
N ALA A 283 15.49 -8.27 -6.81
CA ALA A 283 14.82 -8.70 -5.59
C ALA A 283 14.87 -10.23 -5.43
N LEU A 284 14.46 -10.94 -6.48
CA LEU A 284 14.45 -12.40 -6.53
C LEU A 284 15.82 -13.01 -6.26
N ASN A 285 16.90 -12.48 -6.86
CA ASN A 285 18.24 -13.02 -6.70
C ASN A 285 18.84 -12.74 -5.32
N GLY A 286 18.48 -11.61 -4.68
CA GLY A 286 18.98 -11.24 -3.35
C GLY A 286 18.26 -11.91 -2.18
N ALA A 287 16.97 -12.23 -2.32
CA ALA A 287 16.14 -12.68 -1.22
C ALA A 287 16.24 -14.19 -0.92
N GLN A 288 15.89 -14.55 0.32
CA GLN A 288 15.74 -15.93 0.77
C GLN A 288 14.61 -16.63 0.01
N LYS A 289 14.85 -17.87 -0.41
CA LYS A 289 13.84 -18.70 -1.09
C LYS A 289 13.48 -19.88 -0.21
N TYR A 290 12.21 -20.12 -0.01
CA TYR A 290 11.69 -21.34 0.59
C TYR A 290 11.09 -22.20 -0.52
N VAL A 291 11.50 -23.46 -0.62
CA VAL A 291 11.00 -24.35 -1.68
C VAL A 291 10.28 -25.52 -1.06
N ALA A 292 8.95 -25.56 -1.18
CA ALA A 292 8.13 -26.68 -0.77
C ALA A 292 8.29 -27.83 -1.78
N SER A 293 9.09 -28.84 -1.43
CA SER A 293 9.36 -29.97 -2.33
C SER A 293 9.90 -31.19 -1.57
N ASN A 294 9.36 -32.36 -1.93
CA ASN A 294 9.86 -33.67 -1.47
C ASN A 294 10.81 -34.35 -2.47
N SER A 295 11.05 -33.73 -3.62
CA SER A 295 11.75 -34.37 -4.75
C SER A 295 12.91 -33.56 -5.32
N LEU A 296 13.04 -32.29 -4.93
CA LEU A 296 14.17 -31.46 -5.35
C LEU A 296 15.43 -31.99 -4.68
N GLN A 297 16.37 -32.49 -5.49
CA GLN A 297 17.59 -33.12 -4.99
C GLN A 297 18.67 -32.11 -4.61
N GLN A 298 18.76 -31.00 -5.35
CA GLN A 298 19.76 -29.97 -5.15
C GLN A 298 19.22 -28.57 -5.48
N PRO A 299 19.59 -27.54 -4.69
CA PRO A 299 19.40 -26.14 -5.05
C PRO A 299 19.93 -25.80 -6.45
N LEU A 300 19.14 -25.09 -7.24
CA LEU A 300 19.55 -24.58 -8.56
C LEU A 300 19.90 -23.09 -8.52
N TRP A 301 19.36 -22.36 -7.54
CA TRP A 301 19.36 -20.91 -7.45
C TRP A 301 19.13 -20.45 -5.99
N GLY A 302 20.02 -19.62 -5.46
CA GLY A 302 20.09 -19.30 -4.02
C GLY A 302 19.94 -17.82 -3.68
N PRO A 303 19.94 -17.46 -2.38
CA PRO A 303 19.93 -18.34 -1.21
C PRO A 303 18.60 -19.12 -1.08
N VAL A 304 18.65 -20.38 -0.62
CA VAL A 304 17.46 -21.27 -0.58
C VAL A 304 17.44 -22.21 0.62
N THR A 305 16.24 -22.45 1.14
CA THR A 305 15.90 -23.42 2.18
C THR A 305 14.83 -24.36 1.64
N LEU A 306 15.10 -25.66 1.66
CA LEU A 306 14.15 -26.68 1.24
C LEU A 306 13.18 -26.99 2.39
N LEU A 307 11.87 -26.87 2.12
CA LEU A 307 10.80 -27.28 3.02
C LEU A 307 10.32 -28.67 2.61
N SER A 308 10.94 -29.69 3.20
CA SER A 308 10.59 -31.11 2.98
C SER A 308 9.53 -31.59 3.97
N GLY A 309 8.69 -32.52 3.55
CA GLY A 309 7.62 -33.09 4.37
C GLY A 309 6.36 -32.23 4.39
N ASP A 310 5.91 -31.85 5.59
CA ASP A 310 4.74 -31.00 5.77
C ASP A 310 5.13 -29.52 5.62
N ALA A 311 5.05 -29.03 4.39
CA ALA A 311 5.33 -27.64 4.07
C ALA A 311 4.39 -26.67 4.79
N THR A 312 3.14 -27.05 5.04
CA THR A 312 2.15 -26.21 5.75
C THR A 312 2.58 -26.00 7.20
N ALA A 313 3.01 -27.06 7.88
CA ALA A 313 3.54 -26.96 9.25
C ALA A 313 4.80 -26.10 9.30
N ALA A 314 5.74 -26.30 8.37
CA ALA A 314 6.96 -25.51 8.29
C ALA A 314 6.69 -24.01 8.04
N ILE A 315 5.72 -23.68 7.17
CA ILE A 315 5.32 -22.29 6.92
C ILE A 315 4.66 -21.68 8.15
N ARG A 316 3.83 -22.44 8.88
CA ARG A 316 3.24 -21.97 10.14
C ARG A 316 4.32 -21.61 11.16
N GLU A 317 5.32 -22.48 11.32
CA GLU A 317 6.47 -22.20 12.20
C GLU A 317 7.26 -20.97 11.75
N LEU A 318 7.47 -20.80 10.44
CA LEU A 318 8.11 -19.59 9.90
C LEU A 318 7.32 -18.32 10.23
N LYS A 319 5.99 -18.36 10.06
CA LYS A 319 5.10 -17.24 10.39
C LYS A 319 5.19 -16.84 11.87
N GLU A 320 5.27 -17.82 12.77
CA GLU A 320 5.33 -17.62 14.23
C GLU A 320 6.72 -17.18 14.73
N SER A 321 7.79 -17.60 14.05
CA SER A 321 9.18 -17.39 14.50
C SER A 321 9.87 -16.19 13.85
N SER A 322 9.28 -15.62 12.81
CA SER A 322 9.91 -14.58 11.99
C SER A 322 8.99 -13.36 11.77
N SER A 323 9.56 -12.25 11.32
CA SER A 323 8.83 -11.04 10.91
C SER A 323 9.11 -10.73 9.45
N GLY A 324 8.27 -9.90 8.82
CA GLY A 324 8.44 -9.48 7.43
C GLY A 324 7.41 -10.12 6.49
N GLU A 325 7.71 -10.14 5.20
CA GLU A 325 6.81 -10.61 4.15
C GLU A 325 7.42 -11.76 3.33
N ILE A 326 6.68 -12.87 3.25
CA ILE A 326 6.92 -13.95 2.29
C ILE A 326 5.93 -13.84 1.14
N GLN A 327 6.45 -13.63 -0.07
CA GLN A 327 5.67 -13.57 -1.30
C GLN A 327 5.54 -14.94 -1.98
N VAL A 328 4.34 -15.23 -2.48
CA VAL A 328 4.00 -16.42 -3.27
C VAL A 328 3.41 -16.01 -4.61
N HIS A 329 4.14 -16.24 -5.70
CA HIS A 329 3.68 -15.90 -7.06
C HIS A 329 3.12 -17.09 -7.85
N GLY A 330 2.97 -18.23 -7.18
CA GLY A 330 2.45 -19.47 -7.74
C GLY A 330 3.15 -20.72 -7.20
N SER A 331 2.80 -21.91 -7.68
CA SER A 331 1.74 -22.19 -8.66
C SER A 331 0.34 -22.16 -8.04
N ALA A 332 -0.70 -22.28 -8.88
CA ALA A 332 -2.09 -22.42 -8.43
C ALA A 332 -2.24 -23.52 -7.36
N THR A 333 -1.55 -24.66 -7.53
CA THR A 333 -1.56 -25.76 -6.54
C THR A 333 -1.03 -25.32 -5.18
N LEU A 334 0.07 -24.55 -5.15
CA LEU A 334 0.65 -24.05 -3.90
C LEU A 334 -0.30 -23.04 -3.24
N ILE A 335 -0.76 -22.04 -3.99
CA ILE A 335 -1.67 -21.01 -3.47
C ILE A 335 -2.94 -21.65 -2.90
N ARG A 336 -3.56 -22.60 -3.62
CA ARG A 336 -4.73 -23.36 -3.14
C ARG A 336 -4.46 -24.07 -1.81
N SER A 337 -3.31 -24.73 -1.69
CA SER A 337 -2.95 -25.44 -0.45
C SER A 337 -2.78 -24.50 0.75
N LEU A 338 -2.25 -23.29 0.51
CA LEU A 338 -2.04 -22.28 1.54
C LEU A 338 -3.36 -21.62 1.96
N LEU A 339 -4.25 -21.36 0.98
CA LEU A 339 -5.60 -20.88 1.22
C LEU A 339 -6.41 -21.90 2.04
N ALA A 340 -6.38 -23.18 1.65
CA ALA A 340 -7.06 -24.25 2.38
C ALA A 340 -6.53 -24.43 3.82
N ALA A 341 -5.25 -24.09 4.04
CA ALA A 341 -4.63 -24.13 5.37
C ALA A 341 -4.84 -22.84 6.19
N GLY A 342 -5.50 -21.82 5.64
CA GLY A 342 -5.70 -20.51 6.29
C GLY A 342 -4.39 -19.75 6.54
N LEU A 343 -3.37 -19.96 5.70
CA LEU A 343 -2.05 -19.37 5.90
C LEU A 343 -1.82 -18.07 5.13
N VAL A 344 -2.64 -17.77 4.12
CA VAL A 344 -2.53 -16.57 3.29
C VAL A 344 -3.14 -15.38 4.02
N ASP A 345 -2.36 -14.32 4.23
CA ASP A 345 -2.84 -13.08 4.85
C ASP A 345 -3.42 -12.11 3.80
N GLU A 346 -2.80 -12.04 2.62
CA GLU A 346 -3.24 -11.17 1.52
C GLU A 346 -3.17 -11.91 0.17
N LEU A 347 -4.21 -11.74 -0.65
CA LEU A 347 -4.39 -12.33 -1.97
C LEU A 347 -4.59 -11.22 -3.00
N THR A 348 -3.54 -10.93 -3.76
CA THR A 348 -3.56 -10.00 -4.89
C THR A 348 -3.88 -10.76 -6.18
N LEU A 349 -5.00 -10.44 -6.80
CA LEU A 349 -5.44 -10.97 -8.09
C LEU A 349 -5.34 -9.88 -9.15
N LEU A 350 -4.53 -10.13 -10.19
CA LEU A 350 -4.53 -9.35 -11.42
C LEU A 350 -5.43 -10.05 -12.44
N VAL A 351 -6.68 -9.60 -12.51
CA VAL A 351 -7.73 -10.14 -13.37
C VAL A 351 -7.59 -9.59 -14.78
N VAL A 352 -7.05 -10.39 -15.68
CA VAL A 352 -6.91 -10.06 -17.10
C VAL A 352 -8.26 -10.32 -17.79
N PRO A 353 -8.78 -9.36 -18.61
CA PRO A 353 -10.12 -9.43 -19.21
C PRO A 353 -10.21 -10.43 -20.37
N VAL A 354 -9.94 -11.71 -20.08
CA VAL A 354 -9.94 -12.84 -21.01
C VAL A 354 -10.80 -13.95 -20.43
N LEU A 355 -11.58 -14.64 -21.27
CA LEU A 355 -12.21 -15.93 -20.95
C LEU A 355 -11.42 -17.03 -21.64
N LEU A 356 -10.63 -17.80 -20.88
CA LEU A 356 -9.72 -18.78 -21.47
C LEU A 356 -10.40 -20.11 -21.74
N GLY A 357 -11.34 -20.54 -20.89
CA GLY A 357 -12.14 -21.77 -21.04
C GLY A 357 -11.37 -23.08 -20.91
N GLN A 358 -10.03 -23.04 -20.88
CA GLN A 358 -9.14 -24.19 -20.77
C GLN A 358 -8.01 -23.87 -19.80
N GLY A 359 -7.58 -24.85 -19.00
CA GLY A 359 -6.40 -24.75 -18.15
C GLY A 359 -6.73 -24.85 -16.66
N MET A 360 -5.69 -24.87 -15.85
CA MET A 360 -5.82 -24.95 -14.39
C MET A 360 -6.36 -23.64 -13.83
N ARG A 361 -7.53 -23.72 -13.19
CA ARG A 361 -8.13 -22.60 -12.46
C ARG A 361 -7.39 -22.31 -11.16
N LEU A 362 -7.52 -21.13 -10.57
CA LEU A 362 -7.10 -20.91 -9.18
C LEU A 362 -8.16 -21.44 -8.21
N PHE A 363 -9.44 -21.21 -8.52
CA PHE A 363 -10.60 -21.64 -7.72
C PHE A 363 -11.40 -22.71 -8.48
N PRO A 364 -11.24 -24.00 -8.15
CA PRO A 364 -12.02 -25.08 -8.76
C PRO A 364 -13.35 -25.29 -8.02
N ASP A 365 -14.27 -26.02 -8.64
CA ASP A 365 -15.60 -26.35 -8.06
C ASP A 365 -15.51 -27.14 -6.74
N ASP A 366 -14.43 -27.88 -6.54
CA ASP A 366 -14.13 -28.66 -5.33
C ASP A 366 -13.19 -27.94 -4.35
N GLY A 367 -12.99 -26.64 -4.53
CA GLY A 367 -12.15 -25.79 -3.69
C GLY A 367 -12.78 -25.45 -2.33
N PRO A 368 -11.99 -24.94 -1.38
CA PRO A 368 -12.52 -24.45 -0.10
C PRO A 368 -13.41 -23.22 -0.31
N ASP A 369 -14.42 -23.09 0.53
CA ASP A 369 -15.25 -21.89 0.63
C ASP A 369 -14.58 -20.86 1.54
N ILE A 370 -14.13 -19.75 0.96
CA ILE A 370 -13.40 -18.72 1.69
C ILE A 370 -14.07 -17.37 1.44
N ALA A 371 -14.50 -16.72 2.51
CA ALA A 371 -14.91 -15.33 2.48
C ALA A 371 -13.68 -14.44 2.32
N LEU A 372 -13.79 -13.46 1.43
CA LEU A 372 -12.76 -12.48 1.14
C LEU A 372 -13.26 -11.10 1.54
N GLU A 373 -12.45 -10.37 2.28
CA GLU A 373 -12.59 -8.94 2.51
C GLU A 373 -11.76 -8.19 1.47
N VAL A 374 -12.34 -7.17 0.83
CA VAL A 374 -11.59 -6.31 -0.10
C VAL A 374 -10.70 -5.36 0.70
N ILE A 375 -9.41 -5.36 0.41
CA ILE A 375 -8.44 -4.38 0.94
C ILE A 375 -8.29 -3.21 -0.04
N SER A 376 -8.19 -3.51 -1.33
CA SER A 376 -8.16 -2.49 -2.39
C SER A 376 -8.60 -3.09 -3.72
N SER A 377 -9.11 -2.24 -4.60
CA SER A 377 -9.59 -2.64 -5.92
C SER A 377 -9.49 -1.47 -6.89
N HIS A 378 -8.80 -1.66 -8.01
CA HIS A 378 -8.78 -0.68 -9.11
C HIS A 378 -8.71 -1.39 -10.45
N THR A 379 -8.91 -0.65 -11.54
CA THR A 379 -8.73 -1.14 -12.91
C THR A 379 -7.70 -0.28 -13.61
N ASP A 380 -6.73 -0.90 -14.26
CA ASP A 380 -5.70 -0.17 -15.00
C ASP A 380 -6.23 0.37 -16.34
N ALA A 381 -5.44 1.22 -16.99
CA ALA A 381 -5.82 1.81 -18.30
C ALA A 381 -5.96 0.78 -19.44
N ARG A 382 -5.53 -0.48 -19.25
CA ARG A 382 -5.68 -1.59 -20.20
C ARG A 382 -6.82 -2.54 -19.82
N GLY A 383 -7.56 -2.25 -18.75
CA GLY A 383 -8.71 -3.01 -18.30
C GLY A 383 -8.38 -4.21 -17.41
N VAL A 384 -7.15 -4.31 -16.88
CA VAL A 384 -6.79 -5.31 -15.87
C VAL A 384 -7.36 -4.88 -14.52
N GLY A 385 -8.20 -5.71 -13.93
CA GLY A 385 -8.67 -5.50 -12.55
C GLY A 385 -7.60 -5.93 -11.55
N VAL A 386 -7.13 -5.03 -10.71
CA VAL A 386 -6.20 -5.34 -9.62
C VAL A 386 -6.98 -5.33 -8.32
N HIS A 387 -7.10 -6.49 -7.69
CA HIS A 387 -7.83 -6.66 -6.44
C HIS A 387 -6.94 -7.27 -5.37
N VAL A 388 -6.90 -6.63 -4.20
CA VAL A 388 -6.21 -7.15 -3.02
C VAL A 388 -7.26 -7.57 -2.00
N TYR A 389 -7.21 -8.83 -1.59
CA TYR A 389 -8.16 -9.43 -0.66
C TYR A 389 -7.48 -9.95 0.61
N ARG A 390 -8.22 -9.92 1.73
CA ARG A 390 -7.90 -10.66 2.95
C ARG A 390 -8.83 -11.87 3.08
N PRO A 391 -8.31 -13.10 3.23
CA PRO A 391 -9.14 -14.23 3.66
C PRO A 391 -9.68 -14.03 5.08
N VAL A 392 -10.99 -14.12 5.27
CA VAL A 392 -11.66 -13.86 6.57
C VAL A 392 -12.45 -15.05 7.12
N GLY A 393 -12.17 -16.26 6.63
CA GLY A 393 -12.79 -17.51 7.09
C GLY A 393 -13.87 -18.01 6.14
N GLN A 394 -14.90 -18.68 6.67
CA GLN A 394 -15.99 -19.23 5.85
C GLN A 394 -17.05 -18.18 5.49
N PRO A 395 -17.64 -18.23 4.28
CA PRO A 395 -18.78 -17.41 3.93
C PRO A 395 -20.03 -17.70 4.78
N GLU A 396 -20.82 -16.66 5.02
CA GLU A 396 -22.16 -16.82 5.60
C GLU A 396 -23.16 -17.20 4.51
N TYR A 397 -23.84 -18.33 4.69
CA TYR A 397 -24.87 -18.80 3.78
C TYR A 397 -26.27 -18.60 4.38
N HIS A 398 -27.22 -18.18 3.54
CA HIS A 398 -28.61 -18.21 3.95
C HIS A 398 -29.05 -19.65 4.26
N PRO A 399 -29.73 -19.89 5.39
CA PRO A 399 -30.27 -21.20 5.68
C PRO A 399 -31.23 -21.60 4.55
N ALA A 400 -31.11 -22.85 4.10
CA ALA A 400 -31.99 -23.37 3.05
C ALA A 400 -33.46 -23.18 3.47
N ARG A 401 -34.27 -22.57 2.59
CA ARG A 401 -35.72 -22.49 2.84
C ARG A 401 -36.26 -23.92 2.90
N PRO A 402 -37.04 -24.27 3.94
CA PRO A 402 -37.72 -25.55 3.95
C PRO A 402 -38.62 -25.65 2.72
N THR A 403 -38.45 -26.74 1.98
CA THR A 403 -39.19 -27.07 0.75
C THR A 403 -40.64 -27.41 1.00
#